data_AF-A0A9W8ZSB1-F1
#
_entry.id   AF-A0A9W8ZSB1-F1
#
_cell.length_a   1.000
_cell.length_b   1.000
_cell.length_c   1.000
_cell.angle_alpha   90.00
_cell.angle_beta   90.00
_cell.angle_gamma   90.00
#
_symmetry.space_group_name_H-M   'P 1'
#
loop_
_entity.id
_entity.type
_entity.pdbx_description
1 polymer ?
#
loop_
_entity_poly.entity_id
_entity_poly.type
_entity_poly.pdbx_seq_one_letter_code
_entity_poly.pdbx_strand_id
1 'polypeptide(L)'
;MAAPDPSALPADTVAFANRMFDAARTGDPDGALLAAVEAGLPSNLTNHQGNTLLMLSAYSSPPGKTLDLARALLDRGADPNRLNDAGQSIIAGVIFKRLASEGRDELVRLLLERSADPRSGKPNAIETTLMFVKEKNEDGGSGKDGLLELFGATEEDKKRMESEGVRVSIPGH
;
A
#
# COMPACT_ATOMS: atom_id res chain seq x y z
N MET A 1 33.15 -5.21 -12.01
CA MET A 1 32.49 -6.53 -11.95
C MET A 1 31.09 -6.36 -12.53
N ALA A 2 30.71 -7.16 -13.52
CA ALA A 2 29.34 -7.14 -14.04
C ALA A 2 28.38 -7.63 -12.95
N ALA A 3 27.21 -7.00 -12.83
CA ALA A 3 26.17 -7.50 -11.94
C ALA A 3 25.78 -8.93 -12.37
N PRO A 4 25.55 -9.86 -11.42
CA PRO A 4 25.12 -11.21 -11.75
C PRO A 4 23.84 -11.17 -12.58
N ASP A 5 23.76 -12.05 -13.59
CA ASP A 5 22.58 -12.19 -14.43
C ASP A 5 21.37 -12.56 -13.54
N PRO A 6 20.30 -11.74 -13.50
CA PRO A 6 19.13 -12.02 -12.66
C PRO A 6 18.41 -13.32 -13.07
N SER A 7 18.64 -13.84 -14.28
CA SER A 7 18.13 -15.14 -14.73
C SER A 7 18.94 -16.34 -14.22
N ALA A 8 20.11 -16.09 -13.60
CA ALA A 8 21.01 -17.11 -13.08
C ALA A 8 21.06 -17.16 -11.54
N LEU A 9 20.05 -16.61 -10.86
CA LEU A 9 19.98 -16.69 -9.40
C LEU A 9 19.93 -18.15 -8.94
N PRO A 10 20.76 -18.54 -7.95
CA PRO A 10 20.69 -19.87 -7.37
C PRO A 10 19.27 -20.17 -6.87
N ALA A 11 18.84 -21.43 -7.00
CA ALA A 11 17.52 -21.87 -6.55
C ALA A 11 17.27 -21.50 -5.08
N ASP A 12 18.31 -21.54 -4.25
CA ASP A 12 18.25 -21.17 -2.84
C ASP A 12 17.97 -19.67 -2.62
N THR A 13 18.48 -18.79 -3.49
CA THR A 13 18.21 -17.35 -3.44
C THR A 13 16.76 -17.05 -3.80
N VAL A 14 16.24 -17.71 -4.83
CA VAL A 14 14.83 -17.59 -5.23
C VAL A 14 13.92 -18.12 -4.12
N ALA A 15 14.24 -19.28 -3.55
CA ALA A 15 13.50 -19.86 -2.44
C ALA A 15 13.52 -18.94 -1.21
N PHE A 16 14.68 -18.33 -0.90
CA PHE A 16 14.80 -17.35 0.16
C PHE A 16 13.91 -16.12 -0.09
N ALA A 17 13.98 -15.52 -1.27
CA ALA A 17 13.14 -14.36 -1.62
C ALA A 17 11.65 -14.68 -1.51
N ASN A 18 11.21 -15.85 -2.02
CA ASN A 18 9.83 -16.30 -1.90
C ASN A 18 9.38 -16.41 -0.44
N ARG A 19 10.21 -16.98 0.45
CA ARG A 19 9.92 -17.02 1.89
C ARG A 19 9.76 -15.62 2.49
N MET A 20 10.58 -14.65 2.08
CA MET A 20 10.45 -13.27 2.56
C MET A 20 9.16 -12.60 2.09
N PHE A 21 8.73 -12.85 0.85
CA PHE A 21 7.45 -12.39 0.35
C PHE A 21 6.26 -13.05 1.08
N ASP A 22 6.35 -14.33 1.39
CA ASP A 22 5.31 -15.03 2.14
C ASP A 22 5.24 -14.58 3.60
N ALA A 23 6.38 -14.30 4.22
CA ALA A 23 6.44 -13.65 5.53
C ALA A 23 5.77 -12.26 5.48
N ALA A 24 6.04 -11.45 4.45
CA ALA A 24 5.35 -10.17 4.28
C ALA A 24 3.83 -10.33 4.20
N ARG A 25 3.35 -11.29 3.40
CA ARG A 25 1.91 -11.58 3.26
C ARG A 25 1.24 -12.06 4.54
N THR A 26 1.98 -12.73 5.42
CA THR A 26 1.44 -13.34 6.64
C THR A 26 1.66 -12.50 7.90
N GLY A 27 2.27 -11.32 7.75
CA GLY A 27 2.56 -10.43 8.87
C GLY A 27 3.78 -10.84 9.69
N ASP A 28 4.75 -11.50 9.06
CA ASP A 28 6.04 -11.92 9.62
C ASP A 28 5.94 -12.63 10.99
N PRO A 29 5.21 -13.75 11.08
CA PRO A 29 4.88 -14.38 12.36
C PRO A 29 6.11 -14.77 13.20
N ASP A 30 7.21 -15.13 12.56
CA ASP A 30 8.44 -15.59 13.22
C ASP A 30 9.55 -14.52 13.23
N GLY A 31 9.28 -13.30 12.75
CA GLY A 31 10.25 -12.20 12.68
C GLY A 31 11.35 -12.38 11.63
N ALA A 32 11.25 -13.40 10.78
CA ALA A 32 12.30 -13.76 9.83
C ALA A 32 12.50 -12.69 8.75
N LEU A 33 11.42 -12.02 8.32
CA LEU A 33 11.52 -10.95 7.34
C LEU A 33 12.24 -9.73 7.93
N LEU A 34 11.82 -9.27 9.11
CA LEU A 34 12.44 -8.11 9.74
C LEU A 34 13.92 -8.37 10.08
N ALA A 35 14.26 -9.56 10.56
CA ALA A 35 15.65 -9.96 10.80
C ALA A 35 16.47 -9.97 9.50
N ALA A 36 15.89 -10.44 8.38
CA ALA A 36 16.55 -10.39 7.08
C ALA A 36 16.79 -8.95 6.61
N VAL A 37 15.82 -8.05 6.79
CA VAL A 37 15.97 -6.62 6.46
C VAL A 37 17.08 -5.98 7.30
N GLU A 38 17.14 -6.28 8.60
CA GLU A 38 18.22 -5.83 9.47
C GLU A 38 19.60 -6.37 9.05
N ALA A 39 19.63 -7.59 8.52
CA ALA A 39 20.84 -8.22 7.97
C ALA A 39 21.22 -7.72 6.56
N GLY A 40 20.46 -6.77 5.99
CA GLY A 40 20.77 -6.13 4.71
C GLY A 40 19.91 -6.57 3.52
N LEU A 41 18.83 -7.33 3.73
CA LEU A 41 17.81 -7.52 2.70
C LEU A 41 17.22 -6.15 2.33
N PRO A 42 17.13 -5.77 1.05
CA PRO A 42 16.55 -4.48 0.67
C PRO A 42 15.10 -4.35 1.17
N SER A 43 14.80 -3.30 1.93
CA SER A 43 13.44 -2.97 2.41
C SER A 43 12.43 -2.79 1.27
N ASN A 44 12.94 -2.39 0.09
CA ASN A 44 12.19 -2.20 -1.15
C ASN A 44 12.29 -3.41 -2.09
N LEU A 45 12.63 -4.60 -1.60
CA LEU A 45 12.60 -5.83 -2.43
C LEU A 45 11.20 -6.03 -3.04
N THR A 46 11.17 -6.40 -4.32
CA THR A 46 9.91 -6.66 -5.04
C THR A 46 9.80 -8.07 -5.55
N ASN A 47 8.58 -8.58 -5.56
CA ASN A 47 8.25 -9.80 -6.27
C ASN A 47 8.17 -9.56 -7.79
N HIS A 48 7.80 -10.59 -8.54
CA HIS A 48 7.67 -10.57 -10.02
C HIS A 48 6.55 -9.64 -10.56
N GLN A 49 5.76 -9.00 -9.70
CA GLN A 49 4.72 -8.04 -10.06
C GLN A 49 5.11 -6.60 -9.64
N GLY A 50 6.34 -6.40 -9.17
CA GLY A 50 6.80 -5.13 -8.62
C GLY A 50 6.23 -4.80 -7.23
N ASN A 51 5.50 -5.72 -6.59
CA ASN A 51 4.95 -5.47 -5.26
C ASN A 51 6.06 -5.51 -4.22
N THR A 52 6.21 -4.43 -3.44
CA THR A 52 7.19 -4.33 -2.37
C THR A 52 6.80 -5.18 -1.16
N LEU A 53 7.74 -5.44 -0.25
CA LEU A 53 7.47 -6.05 1.06
C LEU A 53 6.34 -5.32 1.81
N LEU A 54 6.36 -3.97 1.75
CA LEU A 54 5.35 -3.12 2.37
C LEU A 54 3.97 -3.26 1.70
N MET A 55 3.90 -3.37 0.37
CA MET A 55 2.63 -3.63 -0.34
C MET A 55 2.05 -5.00 0.02
N LEU A 56 2.90 -6.03 0.05
CA LEU A 56 2.46 -7.40 0.37
C LEU A 56 1.91 -7.50 1.80
N SER A 57 2.49 -6.77 2.76
CA SER A 57 1.94 -6.71 4.12
C SER A 57 0.54 -6.11 4.13
N ALA A 58 0.29 -5.02 3.40
CA ALA A 58 -1.02 -4.39 3.31
C ALA A 58 -2.08 -5.25 2.59
N TYR A 59 -1.68 -6.07 1.62
CA TYR A 59 -2.62 -6.80 0.75
C TYR A 59 -3.04 -8.16 1.25
N SER A 60 -2.31 -8.80 2.15
CA SER A 60 -2.60 -10.20 2.50
C SER A 60 -2.58 -10.51 4.00
N SER A 61 -2.03 -9.62 4.83
CA SER A 61 -1.91 -9.93 6.24
C SER A 61 -3.24 -9.75 7.01
N PRO A 62 -3.44 -10.49 8.11
CA PRO A 62 -4.58 -10.27 9.02
C PRO A 62 -4.57 -8.84 9.56
N PRO A 63 -5.74 -8.17 9.75
CA PRO A 63 -5.83 -6.74 10.11
C PRO A 63 -4.95 -6.32 11.30
N GLY A 64 -4.81 -7.18 12.32
CA GLY A 64 -3.98 -6.89 13.50
C GLY A 64 -2.47 -6.99 13.27
N LYS A 65 -2.00 -7.75 12.27
CA LYS A 65 -0.55 -7.90 11.97
C LYS A 65 -0.07 -6.94 10.90
N THR A 66 -1.00 -6.37 10.12
CA THR A 66 -0.67 -5.45 9.03
C THR A 66 0.03 -4.20 9.53
N LEU A 67 -0.49 -3.57 10.59
CA LEU A 67 -0.02 -2.28 11.06
C LEU A 67 1.40 -2.36 11.65
N ASP A 68 1.66 -3.37 12.48
CA ASP A 68 2.96 -3.56 13.13
C ASP A 68 4.06 -3.83 12.11
N LEU A 69 3.83 -4.74 11.15
CA LEU A 69 4.80 -5.02 10.11
C LEU A 69 5.02 -3.82 9.18
N ALA A 70 3.95 -3.12 8.80
CA ALA A 70 4.08 -1.91 7.97
C ALA A 70 4.93 -0.84 8.67
N ARG A 71 4.69 -0.59 9.96
CA ARG A 71 5.47 0.35 10.78
C ARG A 71 6.94 -0.07 10.84
N ALA A 72 7.20 -1.34 11.14
CA ALA A 72 8.55 -1.87 11.24
C ALA A 72 9.33 -1.80 9.91
N LEU A 73 8.67 -2.03 8.77
CA LEU A 73 9.28 -1.90 7.44
C LEU A 73 9.56 -0.42 7.09
N LEU A 74 8.62 0.48 7.38
CA LEU A 74 8.79 1.92 7.17
C LEU A 74 9.94 2.48 8.03
N ASP A 75 10.04 2.06 9.29
CA ASP A 75 11.14 2.44 10.18
C ASP A 75 12.50 1.89 9.69
N ARG A 76 12.49 0.83 8.86
CA ARG A 76 13.66 0.25 8.18
C ARG A 76 13.83 0.76 6.75
N GLY A 77 13.22 1.89 6.41
CA GLY A 77 13.43 2.58 5.13
C GLY A 77 12.70 1.95 3.93
N ALA A 78 11.61 1.22 4.16
CA ALA A 78 10.68 0.92 3.06
C ALA A 78 10.09 2.24 2.52
N ASP A 79 10.04 2.37 1.19
CA ASP A 79 9.51 3.55 0.51
C ASP A 79 8.00 3.39 0.29
N PRO A 80 7.14 4.21 0.92
CA PRO A 80 5.70 4.13 0.73
C PRO A 80 5.23 4.66 -0.64
N ASN A 81 6.10 5.34 -1.40
CA ASN A 81 5.77 5.91 -2.71
C ASN A 81 6.20 5.04 -3.89
N ARG A 82 6.93 3.95 -3.64
CA ARG A 82 7.34 3.04 -4.70
C ARG A 82 6.11 2.41 -5.35
N LEU A 83 5.99 2.55 -6.66
CA LEU A 83 4.95 1.93 -7.47
C LEU A 83 5.33 0.49 -7.82
N ASN A 84 4.33 -0.38 -7.91
CA ASN A 84 4.50 -1.71 -8.50
C ASN A 84 4.55 -1.64 -10.04
N ASP A 85 4.70 -2.79 -10.70
CA ASP A 85 4.83 -2.84 -12.16
C ASP A 85 3.52 -2.45 -12.88
N ALA A 86 2.39 -2.46 -12.16
CA ALA A 86 1.11 -1.97 -12.64
C ALA A 86 0.91 -0.46 -12.38
N GLY A 87 1.90 0.25 -11.85
CA GLY A 87 1.82 1.67 -11.54
C GLY A 87 0.94 2.00 -10.33
N GLN A 88 0.72 1.04 -9.43
CA GLN A 88 -0.13 1.20 -8.26
C GLN A 88 0.70 1.58 -7.02
N SER A 89 0.22 2.55 -6.24
CA SER A 89 0.80 2.90 -4.95
C SER A 89 0.19 2.04 -3.84
N ILE A 90 0.91 1.87 -2.73
CA ILE A 90 0.38 1.14 -1.58
C ILE A 90 -0.87 1.81 -1.00
N ILE A 91 -0.86 3.15 -0.91
CA ILE A 91 -1.97 3.90 -0.34
C ILE A 91 -3.25 3.71 -1.17
N ALA A 92 -3.18 3.75 -2.50
CA ALA A 92 -4.31 3.44 -3.37
C ALA A 92 -4.77 1.98 -3.21
N GLY A 93 -3.83 1.02 -3.16
CA GLY A 93 -4.17 -0.39 -2.97
C GLY A 93 -4.83 -0.70 -1.63
N VAL A 94 -4.45 0.01 -0.56
CA VAL A 94 -5.09 -0.09 0.77
C VAL A 94 -6.56 0.34 0.70
N ILE A 95 -6.87 1.42 -0.03
CA ILE A 95 -8.24 1.92 -0.26
C ILE A 95 -9.02 0.98 -1.18
N PHE A 96 -8.44 0.51 -2.27
CA PHE A 96 -9.14 -0.38 -3.21
C PHE A 96 -9.59 -1.67 -2.54
N LYS A 97 -8.74 -2.27 -1.70
CA LYS A 97 -9.06 -3.51 -0.99
C LYS A 97 -10.01 -3.28 0.22
N ARG A 98 -10.44 -2.04 0.50
CA ARG A 98 -11.20 -1.59 1.67
C ARG A 98 -12.70 -1.93 1.65
N LEU A 99 -13.12 -3.03 1.01
CA LEU A 99 -14.54 -3.42 1.03
C LEU A 99 -14.96 -4.23 2.28
N ALA A 100 -14.05 -4.52 3.21
CA ALA A 100 -14.41 -5.03 4.54
C ALA A 100 -13.22 -4.91 5.51
N SER A 101 -13.48 -4.48 6.74
CA SER A 101 -12.72 -4.64 8.00
C SER A 101 -11.99 -3.41 8.58
N GLU A 102 -12.26 -3.19 9.87
CA GLU A 102 -11.65 -2.28 10.85
C GLU A 102 -10.09 -2.30 10.83
N GLY A 103 -9.44 -1.20 11.24
CA GLY A 103 -7.99 -1.12 11.44
C GLY A 103 -7.15 -0.58 10.27
N ARG A 104 -7.77 -0.23 9.12
CA ARG A 104 -7.05 0.29 7.94
C ARG A 104 -6.91 1.80 7.90
N ASP A 105 -7.73 2.55 8.62
CA ASP A 105 -7.58 4.00 8.73
C ASP A 105 -6.26 4.32 9.43
N GLU A 106 -5.86 3.51 10.42
CA GLU A 106 -4.57 3.57 11.08
C GLU A 106 -3.42 3.31 10.12
N LEU A 107 -3.57 2.36 9.18
CA LEU A 107 -2.56 2.10 8.15
C LEU A 107 -2.45 3.26 7.17
N VAL A 108 -3.58 3.83 6.72
CA VAL A 108 -3.58 5.01 5.85
C VAL A 108 -2.91 6.19 6.56
N ARG A 109 -3.26 6.45 7.83
CA ARG A 109 -2.64 7.50 8.64
C ARG A 109 -1.14 7.25 8.80
N LEU A 110 -0.71 6.03 9.12
CA LEU A 110 0.70 5.66 9.20
C LEU A 110 1.44 5.93 7.88
N LEU A 111 0.86 5.56 6.75
CA LEU A 111 1.47 5.80 5.44
C LEU A 111 1.64 7.31 5.18
N LEU A 112 0.62 8.12 5.49
CA LEU A 112 0.68 9.58 5.36
C LEU A 112 1.70 10.21 6.33
N GLU A 113 1.75 9.74 7.58
CA GLU A 113 2.77 10.12 8.57
C GLU A 113 4.18 9.80 8.08
N ARG A 114 4.34 8.78 7.23
CA ARG A 114 5.59 8.40 6.57
C ARG A 114 5.72 8.97 5.15
N SER A 115 4.98 10.03 4.84
CA SER A 115 5.05 10.79 3.59
C SER A 115 4.64 10.02 2.34
N ALA A 116 3.72 9.07 2.45
CA ALA A 116 3.02 8.53 1.29
C ALA A 116 2.23 9.64 0.59
N ASP A 117 2.37 9.73 -0.74
CA ASP A 117 1.68 10.69 -1.58
C ASP A 117 0.34 10.10 -2.07
N PRO A 118 -0.82 10.67 -1.66
CA PRO A 118 -2.14 10.24 -2.12
C PRO A 118 -2.35 10.38 -3.63
N ARG A 119 -1.54 11.20 -4.31
CA ARG A 119 -1.61 11.44 -5.77
C ARG A 119 -0.68 10.53 -6.56
N SER A 120 0.08 9.66 -5.90
CA SER A 120 0.97 8.71 -6.55
C SER A 120 0.22 7.47 -7.07
N GLY A 121 0.62 7.03 -8.27
CA GLY A 121 0.09 5.86 -8.95
C GLY A 121 -1.16 6.15 -9.80
N LYS A 122 -1.66 5.11 -10.49
CA LYS A 122 -2.87 5.18 -11.31
C LYS A 122 -3.72 3.89 -11.18
N PRO A 123 -4.99 3.98 -10.73
CA PRO A 123 -5.57 5.16 -10.09
C PRO A 123 -4.82 5.51 -8.80
N ASN A 124 -4.73 6.80 -8.48
CA ASN A 124 -4.19 7.26 -7.20
C ASN A 124 -5.22 7.09 -6.06
N ALA A 125 -4.86 7.43 -4.81
CA ALA A 125 -5.74 7.19 -3.66
C ALA A 125 -7.02 8.04 -3.68
N ILE A 126 -6.95 9.26 -4.21
CA ILE A 126 -8.11 10.15 -4.36
C ILE A 126 -9.06 9.57 -5.42
N GLU A 127 -8.53 9.24 -6.60
CA GLU A 127 -9.29 8.61 -7.69
C GLU A 127 -9.93 7.30 -7.23
N THR A 128 -9.16 6.46 -6.53
CA THR A 128 -9.65 5.18 -5.97
C THR A 128 -10.78 5.41 -4.97
N THR A 129 -10.65 6.42 -4.10
CA THR A 129 -11.72 6.80 -3.16
C THR A 129 -12.97 7.24 -3.90
N LEU A 130 -12.83 8.06 -4.93
CA LEU A 130 -13.94 8.58 -5.72
C LEU A 130 -14.67 7.50 -6.51
N MET A 131 -13.94 6.53 -7.06
CA MET A 131 -14.49 5.44 -7.87
C MET A 131 -15.13 4.32 -7.05
N PHE A 132 -14.53 3.94 -5.91
CA PHE A 132 -14.85 2.67 -5.25
C PHE A 132 -15.39 2.80 -3.82
N VAL A 133 -15.20 3.92 -3.14
CA VAL A 133 -15.67 4.09 -1.74
C VAL A 133 -17.09 4.66 -1.73
N LYS A 134 -17.98 4.01 -0.97
CA LYS A 134 -19.37 4.44 -0.79
C LYS A 134 -19.47 5.67 0.11
N GLU A 135 -20.47 6.52 -0.15
CA GLU A 135 -20.74 7.77 0.58
C GLU A 135 -21.02 7.54 2.07
N LYS A 136 -21.78 6.49 2.42
CA LYS A 136 -22.09 6.15 3.81
C LYS A 136 -21.45 4.82 4.18
N ASN A 137 -20.59 4.88 5.19
CA ASN A 137 -20.10 3.73 5.93
C ASN A 137 -21.03 3.52 7.12
N GLU A 138 -21.74 2.39 7.15
CA GLU A 138 -22.56 1.97 8.31
C GLU A 138 -21.69 1.38 9.43
N ASP A 139 -20.39 1.20 9.16
CA ASP A 139 -19.41 0.40 9.89
C ASP A 139 -18.34 1.24 10.63
N GLY A 140 -18.53 2.55 10.78
CA GLY A 140 -17.74 3.39 11.70
C GLY A 140 -16.31 3.78 11.25
N GLY A 141 -15.83 3.29 10.10
CA GLY A 141 -14.58 3.77 9.48
C GLY A 141 -14.76 5.09 8.71
N SER A 142 -13.66 5.80 8.44
CA SER A 142 -13.67 7.07 7.69
C SER A 142 -14.43 6.88 6.37
N GLY A 143 -15.58 7.52 6.19
CA GLY A 143 -16.34 7.47 4.93
C GLY A 143 -15.56 8.02 3.75
N LYS A 144 -16.15 7.99 2.56
CA LYS A 144 -15.56 8.60 1.35
C LYS A 144 -15.05 10.01 1.64
N ASP A 145 -15.90 10.83 2.24
CA ASP A 145 -15.65 12.22 2.64
C ASP A 145 -14.41 12.38 3.53
N GLY A 146 -14.31 11.57 4.59
CA GLY A 146 -13.18 11.64 5.52
C GLY A 146 -11.85 11.21 4.88
N LEU A 147 -11.87 10.26 3.95
CA LEU A 147 -10.68 9.89 3.17
C LEU A 147 -10.27 11.00 2.20
N LEU A 148 -11.22 11.62 1.51
CA LEU A 148 -10.94 12.73 0.60
C LEU A 148 -10.33 13.92 1.34
N GLU A 149 -10.87 14.26 2.51
CA GLU A 149 -10.30 15.29 3.37
C GLU A 149 -8.89 14.92 3.82
N LEU A 150 -8.69 13.68 4.29
CA LEU A 150 -7.38 13.18 4.74
C LEU A 150 -6.33 13.21 3.61
N PHE A 151 -6.74 13.00 2.36
CA PHE A 151 -5.85 13.06 1.19
C PHE A 151 -5.66 14.47 0.64
N GLY A 152 -6.35 15.48 1.19
CA GLY A 152 -6.35 16.83 0.66
C GLY A 152 -6.86 16.87 -0.78
N ALA A 153 -7.95 16.16 -1.06
CA ALA A 153 -8.62 16.21 -2.36
C ALA A 153 -9.15 17.63 -2.63
N THR A 154 -9.04 18.06 -3.87
CA THR A 154 -9.42 19.40 -4.31
C THR A 154 -10.60 19.36 -5.28
N GLU A 155 -11.21 20.52 -5.53
CA GLU A 155 -12.23 20.66 -6.59
C GLU A 155 -11.69 20.33 -7.98
N GLU A 156 -10.39 20.49 -8.22
CA GLU A 156 -9.77 20.09 -9.49
C GLU A 156 -9.74 18.57 -9.65
N ASP A 157 -9.43 17.84 -8.57
CA ASP A 157 -9.48 16.38 -8.57
C ASP A 157 -10.90 15.88 -8.91
N LYS A 158 -11.94 16.54 -8.38
CA LYS A 158 -13.35 16.26 -8.70
C LYS A 158 -13.69 16.56 -10.15
N LYS A 159 -13.39 17.77 -10.64
CA LYS A 159 -13.72 18.16 -12.01
C LYS A 159 -13.10 17.23 -13.04
N ARG A 160 -11.85 16.83 -12.81
CA ARG A 160 -11.16 15.85 -13.65
C ARG A 160 -11.92 14.52 -13.67
N MET A 161 -12.28 13.99 -12.51
CA MET A 161 -13.02 12.73 -12.39
C MET A 161 -14.43 12.80 -13.01
N GLU A 162 -15.14 13.92 -12.86
CA GLU A 162 -16.43 14.17 -13.51
C GLU A 162 -16.30 14.22 -15.04
N SER A 163 -15.23 14.84 -15.55
CA SER A 163 -14.93 14.87 -17.00
C SER A 163 -14.65 13.48 -17.58
N GLU A 164 -14.18 12.55 -16.74
CA GLU A 164 -13.98 11.13 -17.06
C GLU A 164 -15.24 10.28 -16.85
N GLY A 165 -16.36 10.90 -16.50
CA GLY A 165 -17.67 10.26 -16.34
C GLY A 165 -17.92 9.64 -14.96
N VAL A 166 -17.03 9.87 -13.98
CA VAL A 166 -17.24 9.41 -12.60
C VAL A 166 -18.13 10.40 -11.86
N ARG A 167 -19.25 9.93 -11.29
CA ARG A 167 -20.08 10.77 -10.41
C ARG A 167 -19.36 11.01 -9.08
N VAL A 168 -19.00 12.25 -8.82
CA VAL A 168 -18.28 12.65 -7.62
C VAL A 168 -19.14 13.56 -6.74
N SER A 169 -19.15 13.26 -5.44
CA SER A 169 -19.60 14.16 -4.37
C SER A 169 -18.39 14.44 -3.46
N ILE A 170 -18.18 15.69 -3.05
CA ILE A 170 -17.18 16.10 -2.06
C ILE A 170 -17.95 16.66 -0.85
N PRO A 171 -17.52 16.38 0.40
CA PRO A 171 -18.15 16.93 1.59
C PRO A 171 -18.02 18.46 1.68
N GLY A 172 -19.09 19.15 2.06
CA GLY A 172 -19.04 20.58 2.41
C GLY A 172 -19.40 21.57 1.30
N HIS A 173 -20.17 21.16 0.30
CA HIS A 173 -20.84 22.05 -0.66
C HIS A 173 -22.36 21.95 -0.56
#